data_AF-A0A3N2KS60-F1
#
_entry.id   AF-A0A3N2KS60-F1
#
_cell.length_a   1.000
_cell.length_b   1.000
_cell.length_c   1.000
_cell.angle_alpha   90.00
_cell.angle_beta   90.00
_cell.angle_gamma   90.00
#
_symmetry.space_group_name_H-M   'P 1'
#
loop_
_entity.id
_entity.type
_entity.pdbx_description
1 polymer ?
#
loop_
_entity_poly.entity_id
_entity_poly.type
_entity_poly.pdbx_seq_one_letter_code
_entity_poly.pdbx_strand_id
1 'polypeptide(L)'
;MLTIRNIGYQCRIGTSALLGEATMGVLMLMGNLMFMRYMGDNGVGAFSIACYYCPFVFMIGNAIAQSAQPIISYNYGLDERIRVVATERLAIITAIACGVLVTLAFNLFPDLMVGLFLDRYTEAAEIAVAGFPLYSIAFIFFIFDLTAIGYFQSVEKVLPSIVFALLRGILFLIPSFIILPAILGNNGIWLALAASEILTSVSIVSYYFFKRRKEKCCVA
;
A
#
# COMPACT_ATOMS: atom_id res chain seq x y z
N MET A 1 -5.84 21.97 30.54
CA MET A 1 -5.11 22.43 29.33
C MET A 1 -4.20 21.35 28.72
N LEU A 2 -3.42 20.60 29.51
CA LEU A 2 -2.57 19.51 28.99
C LEU A 2 -3.35 18.42 28.24
N THR A 3 -4.54 18.06 28.71
CA THR A 3 -5.40 17.03 28.09
C THR A 3 -5.84 17.40 26.68
N ILE A 4 -6.28 18.64 26.45
CA ILE A 4 -6.71 19.12 25.12
C ILE A 4 -5.54 19.14 24.13
N ARG A 5 -4.34 19.54 24.59
CA ARG A 5 -3.13 19.52 23.76
C ARG A 5 -2.73 18.10 23.37
N ASN A 6 -2.84 17.15 24.29
CA ASN A 6 -2.53 15.74 24.04
C ASN A 6 -3.55 15.09 23.09
N ILE A 7 -4.84 15.43 23.22
CA ILE A 7 -5.89 15.00 22.28
C ILE A 7 -5.57 15.53 20.87
N GLY A 8 -5.22 16.81 20.72
CA GLY A 8 -4.84 17.37 19.43
C GLY A 8 -3.64 16.66 18.79
N TYR A 9 -2.65 16.26 19.59
CA TYR A 9 -1.49 15.49 19.12
C TYR A 9 -1.90 14.09 18.64
N GLN A 10 -2.74 13.38 19.40
CA GLN A 10 -3.27 12.07 19.03
C GLN A 10 -4.11 12.13 17.75
N CYS A 11 -4.99 13.13 17.60
CA CYS A 11 -5.77 13.34 16.38
C CYS A 11 -4.87 13.55 15.16
N ARG A 12 -3.76 14.27 15.32
CA ARG A 12 -2.82 14.52 14.22
C ARG A 12 -2.16 13.23 13.73
N ILE A 13 -1.70 12.36 14.65
CA ILE A 13 -1.12 11.05 14.31
C ILE A 13 -2.19 10.15 13.67
N GLY A 14 -3.37 10.07 14.30
CA GLY A 14 -4.49 9.25 13.84
C GLY A 14 -5.02 9.62 12.45
N THR A 15 -4.86 10.87 12.03
CA THR A 15 -5.25 11.32 10.69
C THR A 15 -4.55 10.50 9.59
N SER A 16 -3.27 10.17 9.78
CA SER A 16 -2.54 9.35 8.80
C SER A 16 -3.03 7.90 8.74
N ALA A 17 -3.47 7.33 9.86
CA ALA A 17 -4.08 6.00 9.89
C ALA A 17 -5.47 6.01 9.21
N LEU A 18 -6.30 7.03 9.50
CA LEU A 18 -7.59 7.22 8.84
C LEU A 18 -7.44 7.32 7.32
N LEU A 19 -6.42 8.05 6.83
CA LEU A 19 -6.14 8.14 5.40
C LEU A 19 -5.71 6.80 4.79
N GLY A 20 -5.00 5.97 5.56
CA GLY A 20 -4.66 4.60 5.17
C GLY A 20 -5.90 3.73 4.96
N GLU A 21 -6.88 3.81 5.86
CA GLU A 21 -8.16 3.11 5.71
C GLU A 21 -9.01 3.69 4.58
N ALA A 22 -9.06 5.02 4.47
CA ALA A 22 -9.78 5.70 3.39
C ALA A 22 -9.23 5.31 2.01
N THR A 23 -7.92 5.05 1.90
CA THR A 23 -7.27 4.57 0.67
C THR A 23 -7.88 3.26 0.18
N MET A 24 -8.22 2.32 1.08
CA MET A 24 -8.91 1.08 0.71
C MET A 24 -10.30 1.35 0.14
N GLY A 25 -11.06 2.26 0.78
CA GLY A 25 -12.35 2.68 0.27
C GLY A 25 -12.28 3.31 -1.12
N VAL A 26 -11.29 4.20 -1.35
CA VAL A 26 -11.07 4.83 -2.65
C VAL A 26 -10.64 3.80 -3.70
N LEU A 27 -9.76 2.85 -3.36
CA LEU A 27 -9.36 1.76 -4.25
C LEU A 27 -10.57 0.94 -4.70
N MET A 28 -11.41 0.51 -3.75
CA MET A 28 -12.60 -0.27 -4.06
C MET A 28 -13.59 0.52 -4.92
N LEU A 29 -13.84 1.80 -4.59
CA LEU A 29 -14.75 2.65 -5.36
C LEU A 29 -14.24 2.88 -6.78
N MET A 30 -13.00 3.37 -6.92
CA MET A 30 -12.40 3.67 -8.23
C MET A 30 -12.24 2.42 -9.07
N GLY A 31 -11.79 1.32 -8.48
CA GLY A 31 -11.67 0.05 -9.16
C GLY A 31 -13.03 -0.42 -9.69
N ASN A 32 -14.07 -0.51 -8.86
CA ASN A 32 -15.40 -0.94 -9.31
C ASN A 32 -15.94 -0.04 -10.45
N LEU A 33 -15.80 1.28 -10.33
CA LEU A 33 -16.25 2.21 -11.39
C LEU A 33 -15.49 1.99 -12.72
N MET A 34 -14.17 1.82 -12.67
CA MET A 34 -13.37 1.67 -13.88
C MET A 34 -13.52 0.27 -14.50
N PHE A 35 -13.60 -0.79 -13.70
CA PHE A 35 -13.89 -2.13 -14.18
C PHE A 35 -15.28 -2.20 -14.81
N MET A 36 -16.29 -1.55 -14.22
CA MET A 36 -17.63 -1.45 -14.82
C MET A 36 -17.60 -0.74 -16.17
N ARG A 37 -16.88 0.38 -16.26
CA ARG A 37 -16.82 1.20 -17.47
C ARG A 37 -16.15 0.50 -18.65
N TYR A 38 -15.10 -0.28 -18.40
CA TYR A 38 -14.30 -0.91 -19.46
C TYR A 38 -14.66 -2.36 -19.74
N MET A 39 -15.12 -3.11 -18.72
CA MET A 39 -15.32 -4.55 -18.80
C MET A 39 -16.73 -5.00 -18.38
N GLY A 40 -17.64 -4.05 -18.11
CA GLY A 40 -19.03 -4.33 -17.78
C GLY A 40 -19.19 -5.11 -16.47
N ASP A 41 -20.34 -5.79 -16.34
CA ASP A 41 -20.72 -6.52 -15.12
C ASP A 41 -19.72 -7.63 -14.77
N ASN A 42 -19.29 -8.40 -15.78
CA ASN A 42 -18.30 -9.47 -15.60
C ASN A 42 -16.94 -8.95 -15.10
N GLY A 43 -16.53 -7.75 -15.52
CA GLY A 43 -15.32 -7.09 -15.02
C GLY A 43 -15.41 -6.69 -13.55
N VAL A 44 -16.56 -6.19 -13.11
CA VAL A 44 -16.81 -5.84 -11.70
C VAL A 44 -16.86 -7.10 -10.84
N GLY A 45 -17.49 -8.16 -11.34
CA GLY A 45 -17.46 -9.48 -10.70
C GLY A 45 -16.04 -10.00 -10.48
N ALA A 46 -15.18 -9.88 -11.51
CA ALA A 46 -13.77 -10.25 -11.42
C ALA A 46 -13.00 -9.40 -10.38
N PHE A 47 -13.17 -8.07 -10.41
CA PHE A 47 -12.50 -7.17 -9.48
C PHE A 47 -13.01 -7.30 -8.03
N SER A 48 -14.26 -7.72 -7.83
CA SER A 48 -14.80 -8.00 -6.50
C SER A 48 -14.01 -9.06 -5.76
N ILE A 49 -13.47 -10.07 -6.47
CA ILE A 49 -12.57 -11.06 -5.87
C ILE A 49 -11.27 -10.40 -5.39
N ALA A 50 -10.70 -9.49 -6.19
CA ALA A 50 -9.53 -8.72 -5.77
C ALA A 50 -9.85 -7.85 -4.54
N CYS A 51 -11.07 -7.30 -4.44
CA CYS A 51 -11.53 -6.57 -3.26
C CYS A 51 -11.64 -7.45 -2.01
N TYR A 52 -11.91 -8.75 -2.13
CA TYR A 52 -11.87 -9.68 -1.00
C TYR A 52 -10.45 -9.98 -0.55
N TYR A 53 -9.49 -10.06 -1.48
CA TYR A 53 -8.10 -10.34 -1.15
C TYR A 53 -7.30 -9.13 -0.66
N CYS A 54 -7.59 -7.93 -1.17
CA CYS A 54 -6.83 -6.73 -0.84
C CYS A 54 -6.76 -6.42 0.68
N PRO A 55 -7.84 -6.58 1.47
CA PRO A 55 -7.80 -6.46 2.93
C PRO A 55 -6.83 -7.42 3.62
N PHE A 56 -6.66 -8.65 3.11
CA PHE A 56 -5.68 -9.59 3.67
C PHE A 56 -4.25 -9.09 3.44
N VAL A 57 -3.95 -8.56 2.26
CA VAL A 57 -2.64 -7.96 1.95
C VAL A 57 -2.39 -6.72 2.82
N PHE A 58 -3.41 -5.88 2.99
CA PHE A 58 -3.38 -4.73 3.89
C PHE A 58 -3.12 -5.11 5.34
N MET A 59 -3.73 -6.20 5.82
CA MET A 59 -3.52 -6.71 7.17
C MET A 59 -2.07 -7.16 7.38
N ILE A 60 -1.44 -7.80 6.39
CA ILE A 60 -0.02 -8.21 6.48
C ILE A 60 0.89 -6.98 6.65
N GLY A 61 0.73 -5.97 5.80
CA GLY A 61 1.51 -4.73 5.92
C GLY A 61 1.27 -4.00 7.24
N ASN A 62 0.01 -3.94 7.68
CA ASN A 62 -0.33 -3.36 8.98
C ASN A 62 0.26 -4.13 10.15
N ALA A 63 0.24 -5.46 10.11
CA ALA A 63 0.81 -6.29 11.18
C ALA A 63 2.31 -6.02 11.36
N ILE A 64 3.05 -5.87 10.25
CA ILE A 64 4.48 -5.52 10.29
C ILE A 64 4.67 -4.12 10.88
N ALA A 65 3.92 -3.13 10.38
CA ALA A 65 3.99 -1.75 10.86
C ALA A 65 3.69 -1.63 12.36
N GLN A 66 2.58 -2.23 12.82
CA GLN A 66 2.16 -2.20 14.23
C GLN A 66 3.12 -2.96 15.15
N SER A 67 3.72 -4.06 14.68
CA SER A 67 4.73 -4.79 15.44
C SER A 67 6.03 -3.99 15.61
N ALA A 68 6.44 -3.26 14.57
CA ALA A 68 7.64 -2.45 14.60
C ALA A 68 7.46 -1.13 15.38
N GLN A 69 6.25 -0.56 15.37
CA GLN A 69 5.94 0.75 15.94
C GLN A 69 6.38 0.95 17.41
N PRO A 70 6.03 0.09 18.38
CA PRO A 70 6.42 0.31 19.78
C PRO A 70 7.95 0.21 19.97
N ILE A 71 8.62 -0.68 19.24
CA ILE A 71 10.07 -0.84 19.29
C ILE A 71 10.75 0.43 18.77
N ILE A 72 10.26 0.95 17.64
CA ILE A 72 10.81 2.15 17.01
C ILE A 72 10.55 3.38 17.88
N SER A 73 9.32 3.60 18.32
CA SER A 73 8.97 4.76 19.16
C SER A 73 9.73 4.78 20.49
N TYR A 74 9.92 3.62 21.12
CA TYR A 74 10.69 3.54 22.37
C TYR A 74 12.17 3.88 22.17
N ASN A 75 12.84 3.25 21.19
CA ASN A 75 14.26 3.51 20.93
C ASN A 75 14.50 4.92 20.38
N TYR A 76 13.55 5.46 19.61
CA TYR A 76 13.60 6.84 19.14
C TYR A 76 13.50 7.84 20.29
N GLY A 77 12.68 7.56 21.31
CA GLY A 77 12.59 8.37 22.53
C GLY A 77 13.87 8.36 23.38
N LEU A 78 14.71 7.33 23.24
CA LEU A 78 16.03 7.22 23.89
C LEU A 78 17.18 7.78 23.02
N ASP A 79 16.89 8.32 21.83
CA ASP A 79 17.87 8.72 20.79
C ASP A 79 18.83 7.59 20.35
N GLU A 80 18.42 6.33 20.54
CA GLU A 80 19.17 5.12 20.16
C GLU A 80 18.99 4.81 18.66
N ARG A 81 19.55 5.67 17.80
CA ARG A 81 19.34 5.64 16.35
C ARG A 81 19.77 4.34 15.67
N ILE A 82 20.79 3.67 16.19
CA ILE A 82 21.27 2.39 15.64
C ILE A 82 20.18 1.32 15.72
N ARG A 83 19.49 1.25 16.87
CA ARG A 83 18.39 0.29 17.11
C ARG A 83 17.16 0.62 16.28
N VAL A 84 16.87 1.91 16.10
CA VAL A 84 15.79 2.38 15.22
C VAL A 84 16.02 1.91 13.78
N VAL A 85 17.22 2.14 13.23
CA VAL A 85 17.55 1.76 11.85
C VAL A 85 17.59 0.24 11.69
N ALA A 86 18.07 -0.50 12.69
CA ALA A 86 18.07 -1.97 12.66
C ALA A 86 16.63 -2.53 12.61
N THR A 87 15.72 -1.97 13.41
CA THR A 87 14.30 -2.38 13.44
C THR A 87 13.60 -2.02 12.13
N GLU A 88 13.81 -0.81 11.62
CA GLU A 88 13.29 -0.36 10.32
C GLU A 88 13.75 -1.30 9.19
N ARG A 89 15.05 -1.62 9.15
CA ARG A 89 15.61 -2.52 8.14
C ARG A 89 14.99 -3.92 8.20
N LEU A 90 14.81 -4.46 9.40
CA LEU A 90 14.16 -5.76 9.58
C LEU A 90 12.71 -5.71 9.08
N ALA A 91 11.96 -4.67 9.45
CA ALA A 91 10.57 -4.48 9.01
C ALA A 91 10.44 -4.36 7.49
N ILE A 92 11.35 -3.65 6.82
CA ILE A 92 11.36 -3.53 5.35
C ILE A 92 11.70 -4.88 4.69
N ILE A 93 12.68 -5.62 5.22
CA ILE A 93 13.03 -6.94 4.67
C ILE A 93 11.85 -7.91 4.83
N THR A 94 11.18 -7.91 5.98
CA THR A 94 9.98 -8.74 6.18
C THR A 94 8.84 -8.31 5.27
N ALA A 95 8.64 -7.00 5.06
CA ALA A 95 7.63 -6.47 4.15
C ALA A 95 7.85 -6.95 2.71
N ILE A 96 9.08 -6.84 2.20
CA ILE A 96 9.43 -7.29 0.85
C ILE A 96 9.28 -8.82 0.75
N ALA A 97 9.75 -9.58 1.74
CA ALA A 97 9.63 -11.04 1.74
C ALA A 97 8.15 -11.48 1.71
N CYS A 98 7.30 -10.89 2.55
CA CYS A 98 5.86 -11.14 2.55
C CYS A 98 5.22 -10.73 1.23
N GLY A 99 5.58 -9.58 0.68
CA GLY A 99 5.09 -9.11 -0.62
C GLY A 99 5.41 -10.09 -1.74
N VAL A 100 6.66 -10.56 -1.82
CA VAL A 100 7.09 -11.55 -2.81
C VAL A 100 6.34 -12.86 -2.66
N LEU A 101 6.12 -13.33 -1.42
CA LEU A 101 5.37 -14.57 -1.17
C LEU A 101 3.91 -14.44 -1.64
N VAL A 102 3.25 -13.32 -1.34
CA VAL A 102 1.87 -13.08 -1.79
C VAL A 102 1.82 -12.94 -3.31
N THR A 103 2.72 -12.17 -3.92
CA THR A 103 2.81 -12.04 -5.38
C THR A 103 3.02 -13.40 -6.05
N LEU A 104 3.89 -14.24 -5.51
CA LEU A 104 4.14 -15.58 -6.03
C LEU A 104 2.89 -16.46 -5.94
N ALA A 105 2.14 -16.41 -4.83
CA ALA A 105 0.90 -17.15 -4.69
C ALA A 105 -0.13 -16.78 -5.78
N PHE A 106 -0.29 -15.49 -6.07
CA PHE A 106 -1.20 -15.01 -7.13
C PHE A 106 -0.72 -15.32 -8.55
N ASN A 107 0.58 -15.48 -8.77
CA ASN A 107 1.12 -15.86 -10.08
C ASN A 107 1.07 -17.37 -10.32
N LEU A 108 1.32 -18.19 -9.30
CA LEU A 108 1.38 -19.65 -9.44
C LEU A 108 0.01 -20.32 -9.38
N PHE A 109 -0.93 -19.74 -8.62
CA PHE A 109 -2.23 -20.38 -8.36
C PHE A 109 -3.45 -19.45 -8.61
N PRO A 110 -3.49 -18.64 -9.69
CA PRO A 110 -4.62 -17.72 -9.92
C PRO A 110 -5.96 -18.45 -10.07
N ASP A 111 -6.00 -19.58 -10.78
CA ASP A 111 -7.22 -20.40 -10.96
C ASP A 111 -7.78 -20.94 -9.64
N LEU A 112 -6.89 -21.32 -8.71
CA LEU A 112 -7.32 -21.78 -7.39
C LEU A 112 -7.92 -20.61 -6.60
N MET A 113 -7.25 -19.46 -6.61
CA MET A 113 -7.70 -18.28 -5.86
C MET A 113 -9.03 -17.74 -6.37
N VAL A 114 -9.26 -17.76 -7.68
CA VAL A 114 -10.53 -17.35 -8.31
C VAL A 114 -11.61 -18.41 -8.08
N GLY A 115 -11.25 -19.70 -8.21
CA GLY A 115 -12.18 -20.82 -8.04
C GLY A 115 -12.73 -21.01 -6.63
N LEU A 116 -12.19 -20.32 -5.62
CA LEU A 116 -12.78 -20.25 -4.27
C LEU A 116 -14.03 -19.37 -4.21
N PHE A 117 -14.20 -18.44 -5.15
CA PHE A 117 -15.26 -17.43 -5.13
C PHE A 117 -16.24 -17.55 -6.30
N LEU A 118 -15.74 -17.95 -7.48
CA LEU A 118 -16.56 -18.12 -8.69
C LEU A 118 -16.42 -19.51 -9.28
N ASP A 119 -17.46 -19.94 -9.98
CA ASP A 119 -17.38 -21.11 -10.84
C ASP A 119 -16.47 -20.81 -12.04
N ARG A 120 -15.65 -21.80 -12.42
CA ARG A 120 -14.56 -21.64 -13.40
C ARG A 120 -15.05 -21.35 -14.82
N TYR A 121 -16.32 -21.62 -15.11
CA TYR A 121 -16.93 -21.44 -16.42
C TYR A 121 -17.59 -20.06 -16.60
N THR A 122 -17.43 -19.15 -15.63
CA THR A 122 -17.96 -17.79 -15.75
C THR A 122 -16.95 -16.87 -16.45
N GLU A 123 -17.41 -15.97 -17.31
CA GLU A 123 -16.53 -14.98 -17.97
C GLU A 123 -15.77 -14.11 -16.96
N ALA A 124 -16.39 -13.81 -15.81
CA ALA A 124 -15.74 -13.10 -14.72
C ALA A 124 -14.54 -13.86 -14.12
N ALA A 125 -14.61 -15.20 -14.06
CA ALA A 125 -13.49 -16.01 -13.60
C ALA A 125 -12.31 -15.94 -14.58
N GLU A 126 -12.55 -16.02 -15.89
CA GLU A 126 -11.49 -15.91 -16.90
C GLU A 126 -10.79 -14.54 -16.84
N ILE A 127 -11.57 -13.46 -16.69
CA ILE A 127 -11.04 -12.10 -16.55
C ILE A 127 -10.16 -11.99 -15.29
N ALA A 128 -10.62 -12.54 -14.16
CA ALA A 128 -9.87 -12.50 -12.91
C ALA A 128 -8.56 -13.31 -12.99
N VAL A 129 -8.60 -14.52 -13.54
CA VAL A 129 -7.42 -15.39 -13.69
C VAL A 129 -6.34 -14.71 -14.54
N ALA A 130 -6.73 -14.07 -15.65
CA ALA A 130 -5.78 -13.33 -16.49
C ALA A 130 -5.27 -12.05 -15.81
N GLY A 131 -6.09 -11.39 -15.00
CA GLY A 131 -5.76 -10.11 -14.35
C GLY A 131 -4.92 -10.21 -13.08
N PHE A 132 -5.07 -11.29 -12.32
CA PHE A 132 -4.43 -11.47 -11.01
C PHE A 132 -2.89 -11.41 -11.03
N PRO A 133 -2.21 -12.05 -12.00
CA PRO A 133 -0.76 -11.89 -12.14
C PRO A 133 -0.33 -10.42 -12.28
N LEU A 134 -1.05 -9.62 -13.07
CA LEU A 134 -0.76 -8.19 -13.26
C LEU A 134 -1.04 -7.39 -11.98
N TYR A 135 -2.18 -7.66 -11.33
CA TYR A 135 -2.56 -7.01 -10.08
C TYR A 135 -1.55 -7.26 -8.96
N SER A 136 -1.03 -8.49 -8.90
CA SER A 136 -0.13 -8.95 -7.84
C SER A 136 1.23 -8.25 -7.81
N ILE A 137 1.64 -7.60 -8.91
CA ILE A 137 2.86 -6.78 -8.97
C ILE A 137 2.81 -5.65 -7.94
N ALA A 138 1.61 -5.16 -7.63
CA ALA A 138 1.42 -4.10 -6.64
C ALA A 138 1.79 -4.54 -5.22
N PHE A 139 1.63 -5.82 -4.86
CA PHE A 139 1.65 -6.25 -3.44
C PHE A 139 2.99 -6.04 -2.76
N ILE A 140 4.11 -6.16 -3.48
CA ILE A 140 5.44 -5.90 -2.91
C ILE A 140 5.53 -4.43 -2.46
N PHE A 141 5.17 -3.51 -3.35
CA PHE A 141 5.20 -2.07 -3.09
C PHE A 141 4.16 -1.65 -2.07
N PHE A 142 2.97 -2.26 -2.12
CA PHE A 142 1.88 -2.00 -1.21
C PHE A 142 2.22 -2.30 0.26
N ILE A 143 2.82 -3.48 0.53
CA ILE A 143 3.23 -3.87 1.88
C ILE A 143 4.42 -3.01 2.34
N PHE A 144 5.34 -2.69 1.43
CA PHE A 144 6.45 -1.78 1.70
C PHE A 144 5.96 -0.37 2.09
N ASP A 145 5.04 0.22 1.32
CA ASP A 145 4.53 1.56 1.54
C ASP A 145 3.79 1.67 2.88
N LEU A 146 2.97 0.67 3.23
CA LEU A 146 2.33 0.58 4.55
C LEU A 146 3.38 0.55 5.67
N THR A 147 4.42 -0.26 5.53
CA THR A 147 5.49 -0.38 6.53
C THR A 147 6.27 0.92 6.66
N ALA A 148 6.59 1.59 5.55
CA ALA A 148 7.32 2.85 5.54
C ALA A 148 6.50 4.01 6.13
N ILE A 149 5.19 4.07 5.84
CA ILE A 149 4.28 5.05 6.46
C ILE A 149 4.23 4.82 7.98
N GLY A 150 4.12 3.56 8.41
CA GLY A 150 4.17 3.17 9.83
C GLY A 150 5.47 3.58 10.53
N TYR A 151 6.61 3.46 9.84
CA TYR A 151 7.88 3.99 10.35
C TYR A 151 7.81 5.50 10.61
N PHE A 152 7.34 6.30 9.64
CA PHE A 152 7.24 7.76 9.82
C PHE A 152 6.29 8.17 10.95
N GLN A 153 5.19 7.43 11.14
CA GLN A 153 4.31 7.59 12.30
C GLN A 153 5.04 7.31 13.61
N SER A 154 5.86 6.25 13.66
CA SER A 154 6.58 5.80 14.86
C SER A 154 7.66 6.79 15.33
N VAL A 155 8.29 7.52 14.41
CA VAL A 155 9.31 8.55 14.70
C VAL A 155 8.71 9.97 14.78
N GLU A 156 7.39 10.07 14.98
CA GLU A 156 6.64 11.33 15.12
C GLU A 156 6.72 12.28 13.91
N LYS A 157 7.08 11.76 12.73
CA LYS A 157 7.11 12.51 11.47
C LYS A 157 5.75 12.42 10.78
N VAL A 158 4.78 13.10 11.37
CA VAL A 158 3.36 13.04 10.96
C VAL A 158 3.11 13.67 9.58
N LEU A 159 3.86 14.72 9.21
CA LEU A 159 3.63 15.40 7.92
C LEU A 159 4.01 14.49 6.72
N PRO A 160 5.21 13.87 6.69
CA PRO A 160 5.52 12.87 5.66
C PRO A 160 4.54 11.70 5.61
N SER A 161 4.11 11.15 6.75
CA SER A 161 3.17 10.01 6.75
C SER A 161 1.82 10.37 6.12
N ILE A 162 1.28 11.56 6.42
CA ILE A 162 0.04 12.07 5.80
C ILE A 162 0.23 12.25 4.29
N VAL A 163 1.34 12.87 3.86
CA VAL A 163 1.60 13.12 2.44
C VAL A 163 1.69 11.82 1.66
N PHE A 164 2.42 10.82 2.15
CA PHE A 164 2.53 9.53 1.47
C PHE A 164 1.21 8.76 1.46
N ALA A 165 0.42 8.82 2.53
CA ALA A 165 -0.92 8.23 2.55
C ALA A 165 -1.84 8.88 1.50
N LEU A 166 -1.79 10.20 1.34
CA LEU A 166 -2.56 10.92 0.30
C LEU A 166 -2.07 10.64 -1.11
N LEU A 167 -0.76 10.55 -1.32
CA LEU A 167 -0.16 10.19 -2.60
C LEU A 167 -0.65 8.81 -3.04
N ARG A 168 -0.52 7.83 -2.14
CA ARG A 168 -0.95 6.46 -2.36
C ARG A 168 -2.45 6.32 -2.60
N GLY A 169 -3.27 7.01 -1.82
CA GLY A 169 -4.72 6.80 -1.82
C GLY A 169 -5.51 7.61 -2.83
N ILE A 170 -5.00 8.78 -3.23
CA ILE A 170 -5.76 9.72 -4.06
C ILE A 170 -4.92 10.19 -5.24
N LEU A 171 -3.78 10.81 -4.98
CA LEU A 171 -3.05 11.57 -6.01
C LEU A 171 -2.38 10.70 -7.07
N PHE A 172 -1.93 9.49 -6.73
CA PHE A 172 -1.41 8.53 -7.71
C PHE A 172 -2.44 7.49 -8.10
N LEU A 173 -3.32 7.09 -7.19
CA LEU A 173 -4.30 6.03 -7.45
C LEU A 173 -5.33 6.45 -8.50
N ILE A 174 -5.98 7.60 -8.30
CA ILE A 174 -7.05 8.06 -9.19
C ILE A 174 -6.51 8.30 -10.61
N PRO A 175 -5.39 9.03 -10.82
CA PRO A 175 -4.84 9.19 -12.15
C PRO A 175 -4.38 7.87 -12.77
N SER A 176 -3.82 6.94 -12.00
CA SER A 176 -3.41 5.63 -12.52
C SER A 176 -4.61 4.86 -13.08
N PHE A 177 -5.74 4.86 -12.36
CA PHE A 177 -6.97 4.23 -12.84
C PHE A 177 -7.57 4.90 -14.08
N ILE A 178 -7.31 6.19 -14.32
CA ILE A 178 -7.81 6.91 -15.50
C ILE A 178 -6.87 6.77 -16.70
N ILE A 179 -5.55 6.88 -16.46
CA ILE A 179 -4.54 7.00 -17.53
C ILE A 179 -4.13 5.64 -18.07
N LEU A 180 -3.83 4.65 -17.21
CA LEU A 180 -3.32 3.36 -17.67
C LEU A 180 -4.28 2.62 -18.60
N PRO A 181 -5.60 2.57 -18.33
CA PRO A 181 -6.54 1.92 -19.24
C PRO A 181 -6.62 2.59 -20.62
N ALA A 182 -6.40 3.91 -20.69
CA ALA A 182 -6.38 4.64 -21.95
C ALA A 182 -5.16 4.28 -22.83
N ILE A 183 -4.06 3.82 -22.22
CA ILE A 183 -2.81 3.49 -22.93
C ILE A 183 -2.70 1.99 -23.21
N LEU A 184 -3.06 1.15 -22.23
CA LEU A 184 -2.83 -0.31 -22.23
C LEU A 184 -4.13 -1.13 -22.28
N GLY A 185 -5.29 -0.48 -22.41
CA GLY A 185 -6.59 -1.14 -22.42
C GLY A 185 -6.88 -1.89 -21.12
N ASN A 186 -7.46 -3.09 -21.23
CA ASN A 186 -7.92 -3.87 -20.08
C ASN A 186 -6.77 -4.24 -19.11
N ASN A 187 -5.58 -4.53 -19.64
CA ASN A 187 -4.39 -4.82 -18.81
C ASN A 187 -3.95 -3.60 -17.99
N GLY A 188 -4.18 -2.39 -18.52
CA GLY A 188 -3.90 -1.14 -17.82
C GLY A 188 -4.72 -0.98 -16.54
N ILE A 189 -5.96 -1.45 -16.52
CA ILE A 189 -6.84 -1.35 -15.35
C ILE A 189 -6.28 -2.20 -14.19
N TRP A 190 -5.83 -3.42 -14.49
CA TRP A 190 -5.21 -4.30 -13.50
C TRP A 190 -3.87 -3.77 -12.97
N LEU A 191 -3.11 -3.09 -13.82
CA LEU A 191 -1.83 -2.47 -13.46
C LEU A 191 -1.97 -1.12 -12.74
N ALA A 192 -3.17 -0.53 -12.68
CA ALA A 192 -3.40 0.78 -12.09
C ALA A 192 -2.96 0.84 -10.61
N LEU A 193 -3.26 -0.20 -9.83
CA LEU A 193 -2.80 -0.28 -8.44
C LEU A 193 -1.27 -0.36 -8.39
N ALA A 194 -0.66 -1.22 -9.21
CA ALA A 194 0.80 -1.38 -9.23
C ALA A 194 1.51 -0.06 -9.59
N ALA A 195 1.02 0.67 -10.57
CA ALA A 195 1.55 1.98 -10.94
C ALA A 195 1.48 2.98 -9.77
N SER A 196 0.35 3.04 -9.08
CA SER A 196 0.17 3.94 -7.92
C SER A 196 1.13 3.63 -6.77
N GLU A 197 1.25 2.35 -6.41
CA GLU A 197 2.12 1.92 -5.31
C GLU A 197 3.60 2.10 -5.69
N ILE A 198 4.01 1.79 -6.93
CA ILE A 198 5.39 2.04 -7.39
C ILE A 198 5.75 3.53 -7.32
N LEU A 199 4.86 4.42 -7.79
CA LEU A 199 5.08 5.87 -7.71
C LEU A 199 5.18 6.37 -6.26
N THR A 200 4.38 5.80 -5.37
CA THR A 200 4.42 6.08 -3.93
C THR A 200 5.74 5.62 -3.32
N SER A 201 6.13 4.36 -3.56
CA SER A 201 7.41 3.80 -3.11
C SER A 201 8.60 4.62 -3.59
N VAL A 202 8.62 5.02 -4.87
CA VAL A 202 9.67 5.90 -5.42
C VAL A 202 9.70 7.24 -4.69
N SER A 203 8.55 7.82 -4.39
CA SER A 203 8.44 9.09 -3.66
C SER A 203 8.98 8.97 -2.22
N ILE A 204 8.64 7.88 -1.53
CA ILE A 204 9.12 7.57 -0.18
C ILE A 204 10.65 7.40 -0.17
N VAL A 205 11.17 6.55 -1.07
CA VAL A 205 12.60 6.27 -1.18
C VAL A 205 13.37 7.55 -1.53
N SER A 206 12.87 8.33 -2.48
CA SER A 206 13.48 9.62 -2.86
C SER A 206 13.56 10.58 -1.67
N TYR A 207 12.45 10.76 -0.94
CA TYR A 207 12.42 11.60 0.26
C TYR A 207 13.43 11.13 1.32
N TYR A 208 13.53 9.83 1.54
CA TYR A 208 14.47 9.25 2.50
C TYR A 208 15.94 9.52 2.12
N PHE A 209 16.30 9.34 0.84
CA PHE A 209 17.64 9.64 0.34
C PHE A 209 17.98 11.14 0.39
N PHE A 210 17.05 12.02 0.03
CA PHE A 210 17.26 13.47 0.11
C PHE A 210 17.53 13.92 1.55
N LYS A 211 16.79 13.38 2.51
CA LYS A 211 16.99 13.70 3.93
C LYS A 211 18.34 13.21 4.46
N ARG A 212 18.74 11.98 4.14
CA ARG A 212 20.06 11.44 4.52
C ARG A 212 21.22 12.25 3.92
N ARG A 213 21.08 12.76 2.69
CA ARG A 213 22.10 13.63 2.07
C ARG A 213 22.24 14.96 2.80
N LYS A 214 21.13 15.61 3.18
CA LYS A 214 21.17 16.86 3.97
C LYS A 214 21.83 16.65 5.34
N GLU A 215 21.51 15.56 6.03
CA GLU A 215 22.10 15.24 7.32
C GLU A 215 23.61 14.98 7.22
N LYS A 216 24.10 14.39 6.12
CA LYS A 216 25.55 14.24 5.87
C LYS A 216 26.25 15.56 5.49
N CYS A 217 25.58 16.46 4.77
CA CYS A 217 26.15 17.77 4.42
C CYS A 217 26.21 18.78 5.58
N CYS A 218 25.38 18.63 6.62
CA CYS A 218 25.45 19.49 7.80
C CYS A 218 26.48 19.04 8.86
N VAL A 219 27.10 17.87 8.66
CA VAL A 219 28.09 17.27 9.58
C VAL A 219 29.51 17.28 8.97
N ALA A 220 29.64 17.68 7.71
CA ALA A 220 30.91 17.90 7.01
C ALA A 220 31.24 19.40 6.98
#